data_AF-A0AA90U0N5-F1
#
_entry.id   AF-A0AA90U0N5-F1
#
_cell.length_a   1.000
_cell.length_b   1.000
_cell.length_c   1.000
_cell.angle_alpha   90.00
_cell.angle_beta   90.00
_cell.angle_gamma   90.00
#
_symmetry.space_group_name_H-M   'P 1'
#
loop_
_entity.id
_entity.type
_entity.pdbx_description
1 polymer ?
#
loop_
_entity_poly.entity_id
_entity_poly.type
_entity_poly.pdbx_seq_one_letter_code
_entity_poly.pdbx_strand_id
1 'polypeptide(L)'
;MNMKLLMIPFLALLLVAVSGCTDPAEPTGPAVDGVVLSVDGVVLETVPEGFEYLGAHDVEADDIRVDYVDVEGILNASEAFYNLDSADYWIMGVEMDSVESAENFITQYKAGFGSLAVGNRFAEVPFNEHDATVITKYITAGGEYNVPRYSYVWNNENFVFLVKGNTDDAEVVLNLAKATGF
;
A
#
# COMPACT_ATOMS: atom_id res chain seq x y z
N MET A 1 82.76 -22.32 -20.76
CA MET A 1 83.06 -21.08 -21.52
C MET A 1 81.78 -20.63 -22.19
N ASN A 2 81.43 -19.34 -22.02
CA ASN A 2 80.38 -18.56 -22.70
C ASN A 2 78.92 -18.65 -22.20
N MET A 3 78.68 -17.85 -21.16
CA MET A 3 77.58 -16.90 -20.93
C MET A 3 76.55 -16.70 -22.07
N LYS A 4 75.24 -16.72 -21.73
CA LYS A 4 74.34 -15.57 -21.94
C LYS A 4 73.00 -15.72 -21.21
N LEU A 5 72.78 -14.71 -20.38
CA LEU A 5 71.56 -14.17 -19.76
C LEU A 5 70.35 -14.16 -20.72
N LEU A 6 69.15 -14.53 -20.25
CA LEU A 6 67.91 -13.92 -20.73
C LEU A 6 66.83 -13.89 -19.63
N MET A 7 66.34 -12.68 -19.38
CA MET A 7 65.36 -12.28 -18.37
C MET A 7 63.91 -12.70 -18.73
N ILE A 8 63.15 -13.20 -17.73
CA ILE A 8 61.81 -12.78 -17.20
C ILE A 8 60.70 -12.46 -18.26
N PRO A 9 59.44 -12.99 -18.16
CA PRO A 9 58.55 -12.59 -17.06
C PRO A 9 57.53 -13.56 -16.46
N PHE A 10 57.35 -13.34 -15.14
CA PHE A 10 56.10 -13.29 -14.36
C PHE A 10 54.82 -13.57 -15.16
N LEU A 11 54.16 -14.69 -14.87
CA LEU A 11 52.74 -14.88 -15.20
C LEU A 11 51.97 -15.05 -13.90
N ALA A 12 51.16 -14.03 -13.60
CA ALA A 12 50.36 -13.89 -12.41
C ALA A 12 49.31 -15.00 -12.29
N LEU A 13 49.15 -15.51 -11.07
CA LEU A 13 47.97 -16.28 -10.67
C LEU A 13 46.73 -15.39 -10.81
N LEU A 14 45.73 -15.86 -11.57
CA LEU A 14 44.37 -15.35 -11.50
C LEU A 14 43.48 -16.41 -10.85
N LEU A 15 43.31 -16.32 -9.52
CA LEU A 15 42.24 -17.00 -8.82
C LEU A 15 41.00 -16.12 -8.93
N VAL A 16 40.07 -16.48 -9.82
CA VAL A 16 38.75 -15.85 -9.87
C VAL A 16 37.89 -16.54 -8.81
N ALA A 17 37.83 -15.95 -7.61
CA ALA A 17 36.78 -16.25 -6.66
C ALA A 17 35.52 -15.53 -7.13
N VAL A 18 34.57 -16.27 -7.73
CA VAL A 18 33.22 -15.76 -7.98
C VAL A 18 32.44 -15.93 -6.67
N SER A 19 32.56 -14.96 -5.78
CA SER A 19 31.58 -14.74 -4.71
C SER A 19 30.62 -13.65 -5.18
N GLY A 20 29.50 -14.07 -5.76
CA GLY A 20 28.36 -13.19 -5.98
C GLY A 20 27.15 -13.81 -5.32
N CYS A 21 26.75 -13.28 -4.16
CA CYS A 21 25.34 -13.32 -3.77
C CYS A 21 24.57 -12.74 -4.94
N THR A 22 23.69 -13.54 -5.54
CA THR A 22 22.63 -12.98 -6.39
C THR A 22 21.61 -12.40 -5.43
N ASP A 23 21.71 -11.10 -5.14
CA ASP A 23 20.56 -10.37 -4.61
C ASP A 23 19.39 -10.57 -5.59
N PRO A 24 18.19 -10.92 -5.12
CA PRO A 24 17.03 -10.99 -5.99
C PRO A 24 16.84 -9.62 -6.64
N ALA A 25 16.57 -9.62 -7.95
CA ALA A 25 16.38 -8.40 -8.71
C ALA A 25 15.30 -7.53 -8.06
N GLU A 26 15.63 -6.27 -7.79
CA GLU A 26 14.64 -5.30 -7.32
C GLU A 26 13.52 -5.17 -8.36
N PRO A 27 12.26 -5.04 -7.90
CA PRO A 27 11.13 -4.92 -8.81
C PRO A 27 11.29 -3.68 -9.69
N THR A 28 11.40 -3.90 -11.00
CA THR A 28 11.45 -2.83 -12.01
C THR A 28 10.04 -2.31 -12.30
N GLY A 29 9.46 -1.57 -11.36
CA GLY A 29 8.35 -0.65 -11.60
C GLY A 29 8.87 0.74 -12.00
N PRO A 30 8.03 1.62 -12.59
CA PRO A 30 8.41 3.03 -12.73
C PRO A 30 8.61 3.63 -11.34
N ALA A 31 9.83 4.04 -11.02
CA ALA A 31 10.12 4.76 -9.78
C ALA A 31 9.37 6.11 -9.80
N VAL A 32 8.51 6.33 -8.81
CA VAL A 32 7.83 7.62 -8.60
C VAL A 32 8.81 8.53 -7.85
N ASP A 33 9.47 9.43 -8.58
CA ASP A 33 10.49 10.32 -8.02
C ASP A 33 9.84 11.44 -7.18
N GLY A 34 10.17 11.53 -5.88
CA GLY A 34 10.25 12.82 -5.16
C GLY A 34 9.03 13.37 -4.41
N VAL A 35 7.97 12.62 -4.15
CA VAL A 35 6.90 13.09 -3.23
C VAL A 35 7.30 12.75 -1.79
N VAL A 36 7.56 13.77 -0.97
CA VAL A 36 7.74 13.62 0.48
C VAL A 36 6.36 13.71 1.12
N LEU A 37 5.87 12.60 1.64
CA LEU A 37 4.60 12.49 2.34
C LEU A 37 4.83 12.38 3.84
N SER A 38 3.83 12.78 4.62
CA SER A 38 3.83 12.63 6.07
C SER A 38 3.59 11.18 6.52
N VAL A 39 2.97 10.36 5.66
CA VAL A 39 2.79 8.92 5.87
C VAL A 39 3.30 8.13 4.66
N ASP A 40 4.24 7.21 4.90
CA ASP A 40 4.76 6.29 3.90
C ASP A 40 3.77 5.15 3.59
N GLY A 41 3.99 4.44 2.48
CA GLY A 41 3.20 3.24 2.14
C GLY A 41 1.90 3.49 1.36
N VAL A 42 1.54 4.76 1.16
CA VAL A 42 0.41 5.12 0.27
C VAL A 42 0.83 5.19 -1.19
N VAL A 43 2.08 5.56 -1.46
CA VAL A 43 2.71 5.43 -2.78
C VAL A 43 3.35 4.06 -2.87
N LEU A 44 2.87 3.23 -3.79
CA LEU A 44 3.29 1.84 -3.92
C LEU A 44 4.70 1.73 -4.52
N GLU A 45 5.56 0.93 -3.90
CA GLU A 45 6.90 0.62 -4.45
C GLU A 45 6.79 -0.07 -5.83
N THR A 46 5.80 -0.96 -5.96
CA THR A 46 5.45 -1.62 -7.22
C THR A 46 3.96 -1.46 -7.48
N VAL A 47 3.61 -0.60 -8.42
CA VAL A 47 2.23 -0.42 -8.87
C VAL A 47 1.76 -1.71 -9.59
N PRO A 48 0.64 -2.34 -9.18
CA PRO A 48 0.15 -3.56 -9.82
C PRO A 48 -0.18 -3.36 -11.30
N GLU A 49 -0.11 -4.44 -12.08
CA GLU A 49 -0.37 -4.40 -13.52
C GLU A 49 -1.76 -3.78 -13.81
N GLY A 50 -1.79 -2.85 -14.78
CA GLY A 50 -2.99 -2.13 -15.20
C GLY A 50 -3.28 -0.86 -14.39
N PHE A 51 -2.78 -0.74 -13.15
CA PHE A 51 -2.96 0.49 -12.40
C PHE A 51 -2.05 1.60 -12.91
N GLU A 52 -2.59 2.81 -12.95
CA GLU A 52 -1.87 4.05 -13.20
C GLU A 52 -1.82 4.86 -11.89
N TYR A 53 -0.64 5.24 -11.44
CA TYR A 53 -0.49 6.20 -10.34
C TYR A 53 -0.79 7.60 -10.84
N LEU A 54 -1.72 8.29 -10.18
CA LEU A 54 -2.17 9.63 -10.57
C LEU A 54 -1.55 10.75 -9.74
N GLY A 55 -1.11 10.45 -8.51
CA GLY A 55 -0.55 11.43 -7.59
C GLY A 55 -0.80 11.09 -6.13
N ALA A 56 -0.22 11.89 -5.23
CA ALA A 56 -0.43 11.79 -3.80
C ALA A 56 -0.26 13.16 -3.13
N HIS A 57 -0.83 13.31 -1.94
CA HIS A 57 -0.73 14.52 -1.13
C HIS A 57 -0.90 14.21 0.36
N ASP A 58 -0.47 15.14 1.20
CA ASP A 58 -0.82 15.14 2.63
C ASP A 58 -2.25 15.61 2.84
N VAL A 59 -2.88 15.05 3.87
CA VAL A 59 -4.24 15.32 4.27
C VAL A 59 -4.21 15.87 5.69
N GLU A 60 -4.90 16.98 5.93
CA GLU A 60 -4.93 17.61 7.25
C GLU A 60 -5.72 16.73 8.23
N ALA A 61 -5.28 16.67 9.49
CA ALA A 61 -5.94 15.85 10.52
C ALA A 61 -7.42 16.21 10.73
N ASP A 62 -7.78 17.49 10.54
CA ASP A 62 -9.18 17.94 10.63
C ASP A 62 -10.04 17.41 9.48
N ASP A 63 -9.48 17.27 8.27
CA ASP A 63 -10.19 16.66 7.14
C ASP A 63 -10.44 15.17 7.41
N ILE A 64 -9.47 14.47 8.02
CA ILE A 64 -9.67 13.07 8.46
C ILE A 64 -10.82 12.95 9.47
N ARG A 65 -10.91 13.88 10.43
CA ARG A 65 -11.99 13.89 11.44
C ARG A 65 -13.37 14.10 10.82
N VAL A 66 -13.45 14.93 9.78
CA VAL A 66 -14.71 15.24 9.09
C VAL A 66 -15.12 14.12 8.14
N ASP A 67 -14.19 13.60 7.34
CA ASP A 67 -14.51 12.72 6.21
C ASP A 67 -14.50 11.23 6.58
N TYR A 68 -13.78 10.87 7.65
CA TYR A 68 -13.57 9.47 8.04
C TYR A 68 -14.12 9.18 9.43
N VAL A 69 -13.49 9.75 10.46
CA VAL A 69 -13.85 9.46 11.85
C VAL A 69 -13.26 10.49 12.81
N ASP A 70 -14.10 11.04 13.68
CA ASP A 70 -13.71 12.02 14.69
C ASP A 70 -13.13 11.33 15.93
N VAL A 71 -11.81 11.12 15.94
CA VAL A 71 -11.05 10.57 17.07
C VAL A 71 -9.84 11.44 17.40
N GLU A 72 -9.39 11.32 18.65
CA GLU A 72 -8.10 11.87 19.08
C GLU A 72 -6.93 11.01 18.58
N GLY A 73 -5.71 11.54 18.69
CA GLY A 73 -4.48 10.79 18.40
C GLY A 73 -4.04 10.77 16.93
N ILE A 74 -4.76 11.41 15.99
CA ILE A 74 -4.30 11.58 14.60
C ILE A 74 -3.11 12.53 14.56
N LEU A 75 -1.96 12.06 14.06
CA LEU A 75 -0.72 12.83 13.92
C LEU A 75 -0.53 13.36 12.51
N ASN A 76 -0.58 12.47 11.52
CA ASN A 76 -0.32 12.75 10.12
C ASN A 76 -1.24 11.91 9.23
N ALA A 77 -1.46 12.35 8.00
CA ALA A 77 -2.17 11.55 7.01
C ALA A 77 -1.72 11.89 5.58
N SER A 78 -1.73 10.88 4.72
CA SER A 78 -1.44 11.04 3.30
C SER A 78 -2.38 10.18 2.47
N GLU A 79 -2.71 10.64 1.28
CA GLU A 79 -3.56 9.93 0.34
C GLU A 79 -2.91 9.86 -1.05
N ALA A 80 -2.94 8.68 -1.64
CA ALA A 80 -2.51 8.42 -3.00
C ALA A 80 -3.68 7.98 -3.89
N PHE A 81 -3.63 8.41 -5.14
CA PHE A 81 -4.66 8.18 -6.15
C PHE A 81 -4.15 7.26 -7.25
N TYR A 82 -4.98 6.31 -7.64
CA TYR A 82 -4.71 5.37 -8.73
C TYR A 82 -5.92 5.25 -9.65
N ASN A 83 -5.69 4.91 -10.92
CA ASN A 83 -6.73 4.57 -11.88
C ASN A 83 -6.53 3.15 -12.43
N LEU A 84 -7.62 2.44 -12.68
CA LEU A 84 -7.62 1.22 -13.50
C LEU A 84 -8.91 1.20 -14.31
N ASP A 85 -8.79 1.08 -15.64
CA ASP A 85 -9.91 1.00 -16.58
C ASP A 85 -11.00 2.08 -16.39
N SER A 86 -10.58 3.33 -16.13
CA SER A 86 -11.46 4.48 -15.83
C SER A 86 -12.17 4.44 -14.47
N ALA A 87 -11.85 3.49 -13.60
CA ALA A 87 -12.26 3.51 -12.20
C ALA A 87 -11.13 4.09 -11.33
N ASP A 88 -11.50 4.97 -10.41
CA ASP A 88 -10.56 5.58 -9.46
C ASP A 88 -10.45 4.75 -8.17
N TYR A 89 -9.25 4.76 -7.60
CA TYR A 89 -8.87 4.05 -6.38
C TYR A 89 -8.00 4.95 -5.51
N TRP A 90 -8.05 4.69 -4.21
CA TRP A 90 -7.39 5.51 -3.20
C TRP A 90 -6.74 4.63 -2.15
N ILE A 91 -5.55 5.04 -1.72
CA ILE A 91 -4.87 4.51 -0.53
C ILE A 91 -4.71 5.67 0.43
N MET A 92 -5.36 5.60 1.58
CA MET A 92 -5.23 6.53 2.69
C MET A 92 -4.38 5.88 3.77
N GLY A 93 -3.32 6.57 4.20
CA GLY A 93 -2.50 6.22 5.35
C GLY A 93 -2.69 7.28 6.43
N VAL A 94 -2.93 6.85 7.67
CA VAL A 94 -3.09 7.74 8.83
C VAL A 94 -2.16 7.27 9.94
N GLU A 95 -1.24 8.14 10.35
CA GLU A 95 -0.39 7.90 11.51
C GLU A 95 -1.13 8.32 12.79
N MET A 96 -1.21 7.40 13.74
CA MET A 96 -1.79 7.62 15.06
C MET A 96 -0.69 7.70 16.13
N ASP A 97 -0.98 8.28 17.29
CA ASP A 97 -0.01 8.39 18.38
C ASP A 97 0.38 7.06 19.03
N SER A 98 -0.39 6.00 18.80
CA SER A 98 -0.21 4.68 19.37
C SER A 98 -1.00 3.61 18.60
N VAL A 99 -0.63 2.35 18.83
CA VAL A 99 -1.36 1.18 18.29
C VAL A 99 -2.81 1.16 18.80
N GLU A 100 -3.03 1.47 20.08
CA GLU A 100 -4.37 1.52 20.67
C GLU A 100 -5.24 2.59 20.00
N SER A 101 -4.68 3.76 19.68
CA SER A 101 -5.38 4.80 18.93
C SER A 101 -5.69 4.37 17.49
N ALA A 102 -4.81 3.62 16.83
CA ALA A 102 -5.07 3.04 15.50
C ALA A 102 -6.20 1.99 15.53
N GLU A 103 -6.18 1.08 16.50
CA GLU A 103 -7.26 0.10 16.70
C GLU A 103 -8.60 0.79 17.01
N ASN A 104 -8.58 1.85 17.82
CA ASN A 104 -9.76 2.65 18.11
C ASN A 104 -10.27 3.38 16.86
N PHE A 105 -9.38 3.97 16.04
CA PHE A 105 -9.75 4.58 14.76
C PHE A 105 -10.53 3.59 13.90
N ILE A 106 -10.00 2.37 13.70
CA ILE A 106 -10.65 1.33 12.89
C ILE A 106 -12.01 0.95 13.47
N THR A 107 -12.09 0.80 14.80
CA THR A 107 -13.33 0.46 15.50
C THR A 107 -14.40 1.53 15.28
N GLN A 108 -14.04 2.81 15.47
CA GLN A 108 -14.97 3.93 15.29
C GLN A 108 -15.33 4.13 13.80
N TYR A 109 -14.37 3.95 12.89
CA TYR A 109 -14.61 3.98 11.45
C TYR A 109 -15.64 2.93 11.04
N LYS A 110 -15.48 1.67 11.51
CA LYS A 110 -16.46 0.60 11.29
C LYS A 110 -17.83 0.94 11.90
N ALA A 111 -17.87 1.55 13.09
CA ALA A 111 -19.11 1.96 13.75
C ALA A 111 -19.90 3.02 12.97
N GLY A 112 -19.23 3.83 12.13
CA GLY A 112 -19.86 4.80 11.24
C GLY A 112 -20.76 4.18 10.15
N PHE A 113 -20.65 2.87 9.90
CA PHE A 113 -21.48 2.20 8.91
C PHE A 113 -22.72 1.55 9.55
N GLY A 114 -23.90 1.94 9.06
CA GLY A 114 -25.16 1.32 9.44
C GLY A 114 -25.24 -0.17 9.08
N SER A 115 -26.06 -0.91 9.83
CA SER A 115 -26.33 -2.33 9.58
C SER A 115 -26.97 -2.56 8.22
N LEU A 116 -26.71 -3.73 7.65
CA LEU A 116 -27.39 -4.19 6.43
C LEU A 116 -28.69 -4.90 6.80
N ALA A 117 -29.70 -4.79 5.93
CA ALA A 117 -30.95 -5.53 6.11
C ALA A 117 -30.74 -7.06 5.95
N VAL A 118 -29.79 -7.47 5.12
CA VAL A 118 -29.41 -8.86 4.87
C VAL A 118 -27.89 -8.93 4.68
N GLY A 119 -27.26 -9.97 5.26
CA GLY A 119 -25.84 -10.23 5.12
C GLY A 119 -24.96 -9.48 6.13
N ASN A 120 -23.66 -9.65 6.00
CA ASN A 120 -22.65 -9.00 6.83
C ASN A 120 -21.91 -7.94 6.02
N ARG A 121 -21.74 -6.75 6.60
CA ARG A 121 -20.95 -5.67 6.00
C ARG A 121 -19.46 -5.91 6.11
N PHE A 122 -19.05 -6.53 7.21
CA PHE A 122 -17.66 -6.70 7.61
C PHE A 122 -17.27 -8.17 7.49
N ALA A 123 -16.12 -8.43 6.90
CA ALA A 123 -15.47 -9.73 6.93
C ALA A 123 -13.97 -9.53 7.10
N GLU A 124 -13.33 -10.40 7.89
CA GLU A 124 -11.88 -10.40 8.01
C GLU A 124 -11.25 -11.11 6.81
N VAL A 125 -10.17 -10.54 6.30
CA VAL A 125 -9.43 -10.96 5.10
C VAL A 125 -7.93 -10.88 5.42
N PRO A 126 -7.26 -12.02 5.65
CA PRO A 126 -5.83 -12.02 5.91
C PRO A 126 -5.04 -11.79 4.62
N PHE A 127 -4.06 -10.89 4.66
CA PHE A 127 -3.04 -10.71 3.61
C PHE A 127 -1.78 -10.06 4.20
N ASN A 128 -0.62 -10.26 3.58
CA ASN A 128 0.66 -9.68 4.00
C ASN A 128 1.00 -9.86 5.50
N GLU A 129 0.54 -10.94 6.14
CA GLU A 129 0.71 -11.19 7.59
C GLU A 129 -0.16 -10.30 8.51
N HIS A 130 -1.10 -9.54 7.95
CA HIS A 130 -2.09 -8.73 8.65
C HIS A 130 -3.51 -9.27 8.47
N ASP A 131 -4.36 -9.04 9.47
CA ASP A 131 -5.80 -9.30 9.38
C ASP A 131 -6.52 -7.97 9.05
N ALA A 132 -6.93 -7.81 7.80
CA ALA A 132 -7.70 -6.64 7.37
C ALA A 132 -9.20 -6.91 7.42
N THR A 133 -9.99 -5.87 7.68
CA THR A 133 -11.44 -5.95 7.50
C THR A 133 -11.82 -5.42 6.12
N VAL A 134 -12.49 -6.24 5.30
CA VAL A 134 -13.25 -5.73 4.15
C VAL A 134 -14.61 -5.20 4.61
N ILE A 135 -14.94 -4.00 4.15
CA ILE A 135 -16.20 -3.31 4.40
C ILE A 135 -16.95 -3.20 3.07
N THR A 136 -18.16 -3.75 3.00
CA THR A 136 -19.03 -3.65 1.82
C THR A 136 -20.05 -2.53 2.01
N LYS A 137 -20.03 -1.50 1.16
CA LYS A 137 -21.03 -0.43 1.09
C LYS A 137 -21.87 -0.59 -0.17
N TYR A 138 -23.16 -0.34 -0.07
CA TYR A 138 -24.06 -0.36 -1.22
C TYR A 138 -24.44 1.07 -1.61
N ILE A 139 -24.37 1.37 -2.90
CA ILE A 139 -24.70 2.68 -3.46
C ILE A 139 -25.71 2.55 -4.60
N THR A 140 -26.23 3.69 -5.05
CA THR A 140 -26.94 3.80 -6.33
C THR A 140 -25.95 4.36 -7.36
N ALA A 141 -25.72 3.64 -8.46
CA ALA A 141 -24.79 4.03 -9.51
C ALA A 141 -25.39 3.72 -10.88
N GLY A 142 -25.32 4.66 -11.84
CA GLY A 142 -25.81 4.43 -13.20
C GLY A 142 -27.31 4.11 -13.33
N GLY A 143 -28.12 4.39 -12.30
CA GLY A 143 -29.53 4.00 -12.25
C GLY A 143 -29.80 2.61 -11.65
N GLU A 144 -28.75 1.87 -11.31
CA GLU A 144 -28.83 0.60 -10.58
C GLU A 144 -28.78 0.83 -9.07
N TYR A 145 -29.61 0.08 -8.33
CA TYR A 145 -29.67 0.12 -6.87
C TYR A 145 -28.87 -1.03 -6.27
N ASN A 146 -28.29 -0.80 -5.09
CA ASN A 146 -27.51 -1.78 -4.34
C ASN A 146 -26.26 -2.28 -5.07
N VAL A 147 -25.55 -1.39 -5.76
CA VAL A 147 -24.25 -1.72 -6.35
C VAL A 147 -23.21 -1.74 -5.22
N PRO A 148 -22.46 -2.84 -5.01
CA PRO A 148 -21.49 -2.91 -3.94
C PRO A 148 -20.23 -2.09 -4.26
N ARG A 149 -19.62 -1.57 -3.20
CA ARG A 149 -18.34 -0.87 -3.17
C ARG A 149 -17.56 -1.37 -1.98
N TYR A 150 -16.29 -1.63 -2.19
CA TYR A 150 -15.44 -2.29 -1.21
C TYR A 150 -14.39 -1.33 -0.69
N SER A 151 -14.11 -1.46 0.59
CA SER A 151 -12.95 -0.83 1.22
C SER A 151 -12.29 -1.79 2.18
N TYR A 152 -10.97 -1.83 2.16
CA TYR A 152 -10.16 -2.63 3.09
C TYR A 152 -9.56 -1.69 4.11
N VAL A 153 -9.67 -2.04 5.40
CA VAL A 153 -9.09 -1.29 6.50
C VAL A 153 -8.30 -2.22 7.42
N TRP A 154 -7.12 -1.79 7.82
CA TRP A 154 -6.27 -2.49 8.79
C TRP A 154 -5.31 -1.50 9.43
N ASN A 155 -4.61 -1.94 10.46
CA ASN A 155 -3.46 -1.22 10.99
C ASN A 155 -2.19 -2.05 10.87
N ASN A 156 -1.08 -1.34 10.70
CA ASN A 156 0.26 -1.86 10.90
C ASN A 156 0.94 -0.97 11.94
N GLU A 157 1.19 -1.52 13.13
CA GLU A 157 1.56 -0.72 14.32
C GLU A 157 0.56 0.43 14.56
N ASN A 158 1.04 1.66 14.66
CA ASN A 158 0.26 2.87 14.87
C ASN A 158 -0.24 3.51 13.55
N PHE A 159 -0.03 2.88 12.40
CA PHE A 159 -0.52 3.35 11.11
C PHE A 159 -1.81 2.64 10.75
N VAL A 160 -2.83 3.39 10.33
CA VAL A 160 -4.05 2.86 9.73
C VAL A 160 -3.96 3.00 8.23
N PHE A 161 -4.24 1.92 7.51
CA PHE A 161 -4.37 1.93 6.07
C PHE A 161 -5.81 1.67 5.66
N LEU A 162 -6.24 2.40 4.65
CA LEU A 162 -7.57 2.26 4.09
C LEU A 162 -7.50 2.34 2.56
N VAL A 163 -7.93 1.27 1.90
CA VAL A 163 -7.91 1.16 0.44
C VAL A 163 -9.33 1.07 -0.07
N LYS A 164 -9.68 1.92 -1.05
CA LYS A 164 -11.02 2.03 -1.64
C LYS A 164 -10.92 2.03 -3.15
N GLY A 165 -11.99 1.56 -3.81
CA GLY A 165 -12.12 1.66 -5.26
C GLY A 165 -13.54 1.93 -5.70
N ASN A 166 -13.71 2.64 -6.81
CA ASN A 166 -15.02 2.83 -7.44
C ASN A 166 -15.39 1.65 -8.36
N THR A 167 -15.36 0.44 -7.79
CA THR A 167 -15.63 -0.83 -8.49
C THR A 167 -16.54 -1.72 -7.64
N ASP A 168 -17.31 -2.59 -8.30
CA ASP A 168 -18.04 -3.69 -7.67
C ASP A 168 -17.24 -5.01 -7.64
N ASP A 169 -15.95 -4.96 -7.99
CA ASP A 169 -15.01 -6.07 -7.86
C ASP A 169 -14.10 -5.89 -6.63
N ALA A 170 -14.34 -6.70 -5.60
CA ALA A 170 -13.55 -6.69 -4.37
C ALA A 170 -12.10 -7.17 -4.58
N GLU A 171 -11.84 -8.07 -5.54
CA GLU A 171 -10.51 -8.63 -5.76
C GLU A 171 -9.56 -7.56 -6.31
N VAL A 172 -10.06 -6.66 -7.15
CA VAL A 172 -9.27 -5.52 -7.67
C VAL A 172 -8.83 -4.59 -6.54
N VAL A 173 -9.73 -4.26 -5.61
CA VAL A 173 -9.38 -3.43 -4.45
C VAL A 173 -8.41 -4.17 -3.51
N LEU A 174 -8.60 -5.48 -3.33
CA LEU A 174 -7.68 -6.31 -2.53
C LEU A 174 -6.29 -6.39 -3.15
N ASN A 175 -6.17 -6.47 -4.48
CA ASN A 175 -4.88 -6.51 -5.16
C ASN A 175 -4.10 -5.21 -4.95
N LEU A 176 -4.80 -4.06 -4.96
CA LEU A 176 -4.19 -2.78 -4.62
C LEU A 176 -3.80 -2.72 -3.13
N ALA A 177 -4.66 -3.22 -2.23
CA ALA A 177 -4.35 -3.28 -0.80
C ALA A 177 -3.11 -4.15 -0.50
N LYS A 178 -2.97 -5.31 -1.14
CA LYS A 178 -1.78 -6.16 -0.98
C LYS A 178 -0.50 -5.49 -1.46
N ALA A 179 -0.61 -4.60 -2.44
CA ALA A 179 0.56 -3.95 -3.03
C ALA A 179 1.21 -2.92 -2.10
N THR A 180 0.53 -2.50 -1.02
CA THR A 180 1.14 -1.63 0.00
C THR A 180 2.31 -2.30 0.71
N GLY A 181 2.35 -3.65 0.73
CA GLY A 181 3.38 -4.43 1.43
C GLY A 181 3.21 -4.49 2.95
N PHE A 182 2.22 -3.79 3.48
CA PHE A 182 1.78 -3.84 4.89
C PHE A 182 0.44 -4.56 5.00
#